data_AF-A0A662K2A4-F1
#
_entry.id   AF-A0A662K2A4-F1
#
_cell.length_a   1.000
_cell.length_b   1.000
_cell.length_c   1.000
_cell.angle_alpha   90.00
_cell.angle_beta   90.00
_cell.angle_gamma   90.00
#
_symmetry.space_group_name_H-M   'P 1'
#
loop_
_entity.id
_entity.type
_entity.pdbx_description
1 polymer ?
#
loop_
_entity_poly.entity_id
_entity_poly.type
_entity_poly.pdbx_seq_one_letter_code
_entity_poly.pdbx_strand_id
1 'polypeptide(L)'
;MKGSYVLILKVKKDVNCNIGRLGKTLFKKGFYAYVGSAMNGLERRVSRHLSSNKRLHWHIDYLLKCSNVEEVFYKESEKKEECT
;
A
#
# COMPACT_ATOMS: atom_id res chain seq x y z
N MET A 1 0.18 -15.62 -10.36
CA MET A 1 -1.03 -14.78 -10.39
C MET A 1 -0.65 -13.34 -10.75
N LYS A 2 -1.44 -12.71 -11.61
CA LYS A 2 -1.34 -11.29 -11.97
C LYS A 2 -2.67 -10.62 -11.68
N GLY A 3 -2.68 -9.30 -11.52
CA GLY A 3 -3.93 -8.55 -11.42
C GLY A 3 -3.78 -7.30 -10.57
N SER A 4 -4.83 -6.96 -9.83
CA SER A 4 -4.92 -5.77 -9.00
C SER A 4 -5.15 -6.15 -7.53
N TYR A 5 -4.75 -5.27 -6.61
CA TYR A 5 -4.96 -5.44 -5.19
C TYR A 5 -5.36 -4.13 -4.52
N VAL A 6 -6.01 -4.25 -3.37
CA VAL A 6 -6.34 -3.15 -2.47
C VAL A 6 -5.82 -3.51 -1.08
N LEU A 7 -4.98 -2.65 -0.51
CA LEU A 7 -4.59 -2.73 0.90
C LEU A 7 -5.50 -1.80 1.70
N ILE A 8 -6.20 -2.34 2.71
CA ILE A 8 -6.92 -1.54 3.69
C ILE A 8 -5.99 -1.31 4.88
N LEU A 9 -5.69 -0.04 5.11
CA LEU A 9 -4.83 0.42 6.19
C LEU A 9 -5.63 1.13 7.26
N LYS A 10 -5.23 0.96 8.51
CA LYS A 10 -5.78 1.69 9.65
C LYS A 10 -4.71 2.53 10.32
N VAL A 11 -4.97 3.83 10.34
CA VAL A 11 -4.19 4.82 11.09
C VAL A 11 -4.91 5.05 12.42
N LYS A 12 -4.30 4.60 13.52
CA LYS A 12 -4.94 4.60 14.85
C LYS A 12 -5.05 5.99 15.48
N LYS A 13 -4.20 6.93 15.06
CA LYS A 13 -4.14 8.32 15.52
C LYS A 13 -3.59 9.22 14.42
N ASP A 14 -3.92 10.50 14.45
CA ASP A 14 -3.32 11.50 13.55
C ASP A 14 -1.78 11.38 13.58
N VAL A 15 -1.15 11.30 12.41
CA VAL A 15 0.29 11.09 12.28
C VAL A 15 0.86 11.89 11.12
N ASN A 16 1.96 12.59 11.37
CA ASN A 16 2.78 13.18 10.32
C ASN A 16 3.76 12.12 9.80
N CYS A 17 3.60 11.72 8.54
CA CYS A 17 4.50 10.79 7.88
C CYS A 17 5.37 11.54 6.86
N ASN A 18 6.66 11.23 6.82
CA ASN A 18 7.55 11.79 5.80
C ASN A 18 7.59 10.84 4.59
N ILE A 19 6.87 11.21 3.53
CA ILE A 19 6.63 10.38 2.34
C ILE A 19 7.68 10.68 1.28
N GLY A 20 8.92 10.19 1.46
CA GLY A 20 10.00 10.35 0.49
C GLY A 20 10.16 11.80 0.01
N ARG A 21 10.04 12.03 -1.30
CA ARG A 21 10.13 13.37 -1.92
C ARG A 21 8.88 14.25 -1.73
N LEU A 22 7.72 13.67 -1.37
CA LEU A 22 6.51 14.44 -1.06
C LEU A 22 6.62 15.17 0.28
N GLY A 23 7.61 14.83 1.11
CA GLY A 23 7.86 15.47 2.39
C GLY A 23 6.83 15.06 3.45
N LYS A 24 6.60 15.96 4.41
CA LYS A 24 5.67 15.71 5.53
C LYS A 24 4.22 15.80 5.07
N THR A 25 3.47 14.72 5.29
CA THR A 25 2.03 14.66 5.05
C THR A 25 1.32 14.23 6.33
N LEU A 26 0.27 14.96 6.69
CA LEU A 26 -0.59 14.60 7.82
C LEU A 26 -1.62 13.57 7.37
N PHE A 27 -1.59 12.39 7.98
CA PHE A 27 -2.66 11.39 7.88
C PHE A 27 -3.52 11.48 9.13
N LYS A 28 -4.83 11.64 8.95
CA LYS A 28 -5.81 11.64 10.02
C LYS A 28 -6.09 10.22 10.50
N LYS A 29 -6.55 10.07 11.75
CA LYS A 29 -7.07 8.79 12.24
C LYS A 29 -8.18 8.31 11.30
N GLY A 30 -8.10 7.06 10.85
CA GLY A 30 -9.11 6.49 9.97
C GLY A 30 -8.60 5.31 9.15
N PHE A 31 -9.42 4.91 8.19
CA PHE A 31 -9.08 3.89 7.21
C PHE A 31 -8.63 4.53 5.90
N TYR A 32 -7.65 3.90 5.27
CA TYR A 32 -7.09 4.30 3.99
C TYR A 32 -7.07 3.09 3.06
N ALA A 33 -7.37 3.30 1.79
CA ALA A 33 -7.24 2.28 0.77
C ALA A 33 -6.06 2.64 -0.14
N TYR A 34 -5.20 1.66 -0.40
CA TYR A 34 -4.18 1.74 -1.43
C TYR A 34 -4.48 0.73 -2.52
N VAL A 35 -4.75 1.22 -3.72
CA VAL A 35 -5.00 0.39 -4.90
C VAL A 35 -3.70 0.29 -5.68
N GLY A 36 -3.42 -0.89 -6.22
CA GLY A 36 -2.25 -1.11 -7.05
C GLY A 36 -2.41 -2.27 -8.02
N SER A 37 -1.61 -2.26 -9.08
CA SER A 37 -1.49 -3.35 -10.04
C SER A 37 -0.21 -4.18 -9.83
N ALA A 38 -0.28 -5.46 -10.14
CA ALA A 38 0.78 -6.45 -9.98
C ALA A 38 0.84 -7.43 -11.16
N MET A 39 1.21 -6.90 -12.33
CA MET A 39 1.27 -7.69 -13.58
C MET A 39 2.46 -8.66 -13.66
N ASN A 40 3.41 -8.57 -12.73
CA ASN A 40 4.61 -9.42 -12.67
C ASN A 40 4.67 -10.27 -11.38
N GLY A 41 3.51 -10.57 -10.79
CA GLY A 41 3.39 -11.36 -9.57
C GLY A 41 2.65 -10.62 -8.46
N LEU A 42 1.37 -10.96 -8.29
CA LEU A 42 0.47 -10.41 -7.29
C LEU A 42 0.94 -10.74 -5.86
N GLU A 43 1.12 -12.02 -5.58
CA GLU A 43 1.58 -12.52 -4.28
C GLU A 43 2.90 -11.86 -3.87
N ARG A 44 3.89 -11.84 -4.78
CA ARG A 44 5.20 -11.21 -4.51
C ARG A 44 5.06 -9.73 -4.18
N ARG A 45 4.14 -9.01 -4.84
CA ARG A 45 3.92 -7.57 -4.61
C ARG A 45 3.23 -7.34 -3.27
N VAL A 46 2.17 -8.08 -2.97
CA VAL A 46 1.48 -8.00 -1.67
C VAL A 46 2.42 -8.38 -0.53
N SER A 47 3.12 -9.52 -0.61
CA SER A 47 4.09 -9.96 0.41
C SER A 47 5.21 -8.94 0.64
N ARG A 48 5.64 -8.23 -0.41
CA ARG A 48 6.57 -7.11 -0.26
C ARG A 48 5.93 -5.98 0.56
N HIS A 49 4.67 -5.60 0.34
CA HIS A 49 4.00 -4.58 1.16
C HIS A 49 3.78 -5.04 2.60
N LEU A 50 3.61 -6.33 2.87
CA LEU A 50 3.46 -6.86 4.22
C LEU A 50 4.80 -7.04 4.96
N SER A 51 5.92 -7.18 4.24
CA SER A 51 7.24 -7.35 4.86
C SER A 51 7.67 -6.12 5.66
N SER A 52 8.14 -6.32 6.89
CA SER A 52 8.69 -5.27 7.74
C SER A 52 10.10 -4.82 7.31
N ASN A 53 10.90 -5.74 6.76
CA ASN A 53 12.27 -5.47 6.34
C ASN A 53 12.36 -5.29 4.81
N LYS A 54 12.30 -4.04 4.36
CA LYS A 54 12.42 -3.68 2.94
C LYS A 54 12.93 -2.25 2.76
N ARG A 55 13.61 -2.00 1.64
CA ARG A 55 13.86 -0.64 1.15
C ARG A 55 12.55 0.00 0.74
N LEU A 56 12.30 1.22 1.22
CA LEU A 56 11.10 1.99 0.87
C LEU A 56 11.22 2.47 -0.56
N HIS A 57 10.24 2.10 -1.39
CA HIS A 57 10.24 2.44 -2.81
C HIS A 57 8.98 3.22 -3.18
N TRP A 58 7.82 2.82 -2.67
CA TRP A 58 6.54 3.46 -2.97
C TRP A 58 6.08 4.32 -1.81
N HIS A 59 5.25 5.34 -2.08
CA HIS A 59 4.68 6.21 -1.03
C HIS A 59 3.95 5.40 0.06
N ILE A 60 3.27 4.33 -0.33
CA ILE A 60 2.60 3.43 0.61
C ILE A 60 3.56 2.76 1.59
N ASP A 61 4.82 2.49 1.20
CA ASP A 61 5.81 1.87 2.09
C ASP A 61 6.13 2.76 3.29
N TYR A 62 6.03 4.09 3.13
CA TYR A 62 6.23 5.05 4.22
C TYR A 62 5.01 5.06 5.15
N LEU A 63 3.79 5.10 4.59
CA LEU A 63 2.56 5.05 5.38
C LEU A 63 2.42 3.74 6.16
N LEU A 64 2.88 2.61 5.59
CA LEU A 64 2.91 1.30 6.24
C LEU A 64 3.78 1.27 7.50
N LYS A 65 4.69 2.23 7.71
CA LYS A 65 5.46 2.33 8.97
C LYS A 65 4.65 2.93 10.12
N CYS A 66 3.58 3.64 9.83
CA CYS A 66 2.74 4.32 10.83
C CYS A 66 1.27 3.88 10.78
N SER A 67 0.96 2.80 10.07
CA SER A 67 -0.37 2.22 9.94
C SER A 67 -0.30 0.70 10.05
N ASN A 68 -1.45 0.09 10.25
CA ASN A 68 -1.61 -1.37 10.21
C ASN A 68 -2.34 -1.77 8.95
N VAL A 69 -1.92 -2.85 8.30
CA VAL A 69 -2.74 -3.49 7.26
C VAL A 69 -3.81 -4.31 7.97
N GLU A 70 -5.07 -3.97 7.75
CA GLU A 70 -6.20 -4.71 8.32
C GLU A 70 -6.65 -5.80 7.34
N GLU A 71 -6.73 -5.48 6.05
CA GLU A 71 -7.21 -6.41 5.02
C GLU A 71 -6.48 -6.22 3.69
N VAL A 72 -6.44 -7.30 2.91
CA VAL A 72 -5.93 -7.29 1.54
C VAL A 72 -6.98 -7.92 0.63
N PHE A 73 -7.51 -7.13 -0.29
CA PHE A 73 -8.32 -7.63 -1.39
C PHE A 73 -7.47 -7.76 -2.64
N TYR A 74 -7.78 -8.74 -3.47
CA TYR A 74 -7.17 -8.84 -4.78
C TYR A 74 -8.13 -9.41 -5.80
N LYS A 75 -7.83 -9.13 -7.06
CA LYS A 75 -8.52 -9.67 -8.21
C LYS A 75 -7.49 -10.10 -9.23
N GLU A 76 -7.58 -11.34 -9.69
CA GLU A 76 -6.75 -11.81 -10.79
C GLU A 76 -7.21 -11.20 -12.11
N SER A 77 -6.25 -10.73 -12.91
CA SER A 77 -6.51 -10.19 -14.23
C SER A 77 -5.23 -10.22 -15.08
N GLU A 78 -5.38 -10.51 -16.36
CA GLU A 78 -4.30 -10.39 -17.36
C GLU A 78 -4.13 -8.96 -17.87
N LYS A 79 -5.06 -8.05 -17.53
CA LYS A 79 -5.01 -6.63 -17.89
C LYS A 79 -4.74 -5.79 -16.66
N LYS A 80 -4.06 -4.65 -16.86
CA LYS A 80 -3.94 -3.62 -15.83
C LYS A 80 -5.28 -2.91 -15.72
N GLU A 81 -5.93 -3.00 -14.56
CA GLU A 81 -7.27 -2.44 -14.31
C GLU A 81 -7.26 -1.19 -13.42
N GLU A 82 -6.07 -0.78 -12.96
CA GLU A 82 -5.87 0.45 -12.20
C GLU A 82 -5.86 1.68 -13.12
N CYS A 83 -6.39 2.81 -12.65
CA CYS A 83 -6.31 4.09 -13.36
C CYS A 83 -4.84 4.44 -13.71
N THR A 84 -4.63 5.03 -14.88
CA THR A 84 -3.29 5.43 -15.36
C THR A 84 -3.07 6.91 -15.12
#